data_AF-A0AAW9KII0-F1
#
_entry.id   AF-A0AAW9KII0-F1
#
_cell.length_a   1.000
_cell.length_b   1.000
_cell.length_c   1.000
_cell.angle_alpha   90.00
_cell.angle_beta   90.00
_cell.angle_gamma   90.00
#
_symmetry.space_group_name_H-M   'P 1'
#
loop_
_entity.id
_entity.type
_entity.pdbx_description
1 polymer ?
#
loop_
_entity_poly.entity_id
_entity_poly.type
_entity_poly.pdbx_seq_one_letter_code
_entity_poly.pdbx_strand_id
1 'polypeptide(L)' 'MEIIVKLLEESDLNELLAFEIENKAFFEETLPPRGDEYYEMENFKEIIKELVEEQKNDIVY' A
#
# COMPACT_ATOMS: atom_id res chain seq x y z
N MET A 1 -24.94 1.92 1.99
CA MET A 1 -23.52 1.55 1.95
C MET A 1 -22.79 2.62 2.70
N GLU A 2 -22.21 2.30 3.85
CA GLU A 2 -21.39 3.25 4.60
C GLU A 2 -19.96 3.16 4.10
N ILE A 3 -19.35 4.31 3.80
CA ILE A 3 -17.96 4.41 3.36
C ILE A 3 -17.18 5.06 4.50
N ILE A 4 -16.08 4.43 4.91
CA ILE A 4 -15.25 4.86 6.02
C ILE A 4 -13.82 5.03 5.52
N VAL A 5 -13.14 6.07 5.99
CA VAL A 5 -11.71 6.28 5.82
C VAL A 5 -11.06 6.13 7.19
N LYS A 6 -10.02 5.32 7.28
CA LYS A 6 -9.23 5.09 8.51
C LYS A 6 -7.74 5.25 8.21
N LEU A 7 -6.94 5.44 9.27
CA LEU A 7 -5.49 5.38 9.16
C LEU A 7 -5.05 3.98 8.74
N LEU A 8 -3.94 3.92 8.01
CA LEU A 8 -3.31 2.65 7.63
C LEU A 8 -2.81 1.94 8.88
N GLU A 9 -3.07 0.63 8.96
CA GLU A 9 -2.57 -0.26 10.01
C GLU A 9 -1.81 -1.43 9.39
N GLU A 10 -0.81 -1.99 10.10
CA GLU A 10 -0.06 -3.15 9.60
C GLU A 10 -0.96 -4.38 9.33
N SER A 11 -2.11 -4.48 10.00
CA SER A 11 -3.09 -5.54 9.75
C SER A 11 -3.74 -5.46 8.37
N ASP A 12 -3.69 -4.30 7.70
CA ASP A 12 -4.25 -4.11 6.35
C ASP A 12 -3.35 -4.69 5.26
N LEU A 13 -2.12 -5.11 5.60
CA LEU A 13 -1.08 -5.56 4.69
C LEU A 13 -1.56 -6.53 3.60
N ASN A 14 -2.23 -7.61 4.02
CA ASN A 14 -2.63 -8.68 3.10
C ASN A 14 -3.73 -8.23 2.14
N GLU A 15 -4.73 -7.49 2.64
CA GLU A 15 -5.85 -7.01 1.82
C GLU A 15 -5.39 -5.93 0.85
N LEU A 16 -4.50 -5.03 1.28
CA LEU A 16 -3.91 -4.00 0.43
C LEU A 16 -3.01 -4.58 -0.65
N LEU A 17 -2.15 -5.56 -0.32
CA LEU A 17 -1.31 -6.20 -1.34
C LEU A 17 -2.17 -6.93 -2.38
N ALA A 18 -3.22 -7.64 -1.95
CA ALA A 18 -4.15 -8.29 -2.86
C ALA A 18 -4.83 -7.27 -3.79
N PHE A 19 -5.29 -6.14 -3.24
CA PHE A 19 -5.88 -5.04 -4.01
C PHE A 19 -4.90 -4.46 -5.04
N GLU A 20 -3.66 -4.17 -4.64
CA GLU A 20 -2.62 -3.66 -5.54
C GLU A 20 -2.33 -4.64 -6.68
N ILE A 21 -2.22 -5.94 -6.40
CA ILE A 21 -1.99 -6.97 -7.43
C ILE A 21 -3.18 -7.09 -8.38
N GLU A 22 -4.41 -7.14 -7.83
CA GLU A 22 -5.65 -7.25 -8.63
C GLU A 22 -5.79 -6.07 -9.60
N ASN A 23 -5.38 -4.87 -9.17
CA ASN A 23 -5.55 -3.64 -9.93
C ASN A 23 -4.28 -3.17 -10.66
N LYS A 24 -3.17 -3.92 -10.60
CA LYS A 24 -1.88 -3.56 -11.24
C LYS A 24 -2.05 -3.10 -12.68
N ALA A 25 -2.73 -3.91 -13.50
CA ALA A 25 -2.92 -3.62 -14.92
C ALA A 25 -3.69 -2.31 -15.13
N PHE A 26 -4.69 -2.04 -14.31
CA PHE A 26 -5.48 -0.81 -14.37
C PHE A 26 -4.64 0.42 -13.99
N PHE A 27 -3.81 0.32 -12.93
CA PHE A 27 -2.95 1.43 -12.52
C PHE A 27 -1.88 1.75 -13.57
N GLU A 28 -1.28 0.73 -14.19
CA GLU A 28 -0.23 0.91 -15.20
C GLU A 28 -0.73 1.53 -16.52
N GLU A 29 -2.05 1.62 -16.75
CA GLU A 29 -2.61 2.38 -17.87
C GLU A 29 -2.36 3.89 -17.75
N THR A 30 -2.20 4.40 -16.52
CA THR A 30 -2.15 5.85 -16.24
C THR A 30 -1.00 6.28 -15.33
N LEU A 31 -0.38 5.34 -14.61
CA LEU A 31 0.73 5.58 -13.70
C LEU A 31 1.99 4.84 -14.18
N PRO A 32 3.19 5.38 -13.91
CA PRO A 32 4.42 4.63 -14.13
C PRO A 32 4.39 3.29 -13.37
N PRO A 33 4.88 2.20 -13.97
CA PRO A 33 5.00 0.92 -13.27
C PRO A 33 5.84 1.05 -12.00
N ARG A 34 5.38 0.44 -10.90
CA ARG A 34 6.09 0.43 -9.61
C ARG A 34 7.24 -0.59 -9.54
N GLY A 35 7.33 -1.48 -10.54
CA GLY A 35 8.27 -2.61 -10.56
C GLY A 35 7.70 -3.85 -9.86
N ASP A 36 8.21 -5.03 -10.22
CA ASP A 36 7.70 -6.30 -9.68
C ASP A 36 8.03 -6.48 -8.19
N GLU A 37 9.17 -5.94 -7.74
CA GLU A 37 9.61 -5.93 -6.34
C GLU A 37 8.57 -5.29 -5.40
N TYR A 38 7.80 -4.31 -5.88
CA TYR A 38 6.73 -3.65 -5.10
C TYR A 38 5.65 -4.64 -4.66
N TYR A 39 5.38 -5.67 -5.47
CA TYR A 39 4.32 -6.64 -5.21
C TYR A 39 4.82 -7.88 -4.44
N GLU A 40 6.09 -7.92 -4.05
CA GLU A 40 6.64 -8.98 -3.21
C GLU A 40 6.26 -8.75 -1.75
N MET A 41 5.76 -9.80 -1.08
CA MET A 41 5.23 -9.70 0.29
C MET A 41 6.20 -9.04 1.29
N GLU A 42 7.48 -9.42 1.26
CA GLU A 42 8.46 -8.86 2.22
C GLU A 42 8.74 -7.37 1.94
N ASN A 43 8.86 -6.97 0.67
CA ASN A 43 9.09 -5.57 0.33
C ASN A 43 7.86 -4.73 0.64
N PHE A 44 6.66 -5.20 0.28
CA PHE A 44 5.42 -4.51 0.56
C PHE A 44 5.18 -4.38 2.07
N LYS A 45 5.56 -5.37 2.86
CA LYS A 45 5.53 -5.30 4.33
C LYS A 45 6.43 -4.22 4.89
N GLU A 46 7.66 -4.06 4.38
CA GLU A 46 8.53 -2.97 4.82
C GLU A 46 7.95 -1.61 4.42
N ILE A 47 7.38 -1.47 3.22
CA ILE A 47 6.67 -0.26 2.79
C ILE A 47 5.53 0.09 3.77
N ILE A 48 4.67 -0.87 4.11
CA ILE A 48 3.56 -0.63 5.05
C ILE A 48 4.07 -0.21 6.44
N LYS A 49 5.14 -0.85 6.95
CA LYS A 49 5.74 -0.46 8.23
C LYS A 49 6.30 0.95 8.20
N GLU A 50 7.02 1.32 7.15
CA GLU A 50 7.57 2.67 6.97
C GLU A 50 6.44 3.70 6.96
N LEU A 51 5.38 3.47 6.17
CA LEU A 51 4.21 4.35 6.12
C LEU A 51 3.50 4.48 7.48
N VAL A 52 3.31 3.37 8.20
CA VAL A 52 2.69 3.37 9.53
C VAL A 52 3.55 4.13 10.54
N GLU A 53 4.88 4.05 10.43
CA GLU A 53 5.80 4.76 11.31
C GLU A 53 5.89 6.26 10.99
N GLU A 54 5.89 6.63 9.70
CA GLU A 54 5.80 8.03 9.26
C GLU A 54 4.53 8.70 9.80
N GLN A 55 3.39 8.02 9.71
CA GLN A 55 2.11 8.48 10.27
C GLN A 55 2.19 8.78 11.78
N LYS A 56 2.91 7.96 12.56
CA LYS A 56 3.03 8.17 14.02
C LYS A 56 3.90 9.37 14.36
N ASN A 57 4.90 9.63 13.53
CA ASN A 57 5.87 10.69 13.78
C ASN A 57 5.40 12.06 13.24
N ASP A 58 4.21 12.13 12.63
CA ASP A 58 3.69 13.31 11.92
C ASP A 58 4.68 13.81 10.84
N ILE A 59 5.50 12.88 10.34
CA ILE A 59 6.47 13.12 9.28
C ILE A 59 5.73 12.78 7.99
N VAL A 60 5.20 13.81 7.34
CA VAL A 60 4.65 13.69 5.99
C VAL A 60 5.76 14.10 5.02
N TYR A 61 6.21 13.17 4.18
CA TYR A 61 7.07 13.49 3.03
C TYR A 61 6.31 14.26 1.96
#